data_AF-A0A2N2KZN8-F1
#
_entry.id   AF-A0A2N2KZN8-F1
#
_cell.length_a   1.000
_cell.length_b   1.000
_cell.length_c   1.000
_cell.angle_alpha   90.00
_cell.angle_beta   90.00
_cell.angle_gamma   90.00
#
_symmetry.space_group_name_H-M   'P 1'
#
loop_
_entity.id
_entity.type
_entity.pdbx_description
1 polymer ?
#
loop_
_entity_poly.entity_id
_entity_poly.type
_entity_poly.pdbx_seq_one_letter_code
_entity_poly.pdbx_strand_id
1 'polypeptide(L)'
;MPYLTDFDTPIFWAEGHPGSLERDSWQLEIIGACERPQSFTWTQLMLLPKTTVEGRLTSVTRWSVNGLWGGVSLKTLLDTVGAMESVRYVRFWSHGLIYDTSIPIDIAMMDKSLAAWEFNGYPLTEDYGGPIRAFIPYLWGYKSAKSIVKIELMTHYVPGFWEKRGYTDSAEIEPGPCRDMNDGGAIKSITGGEVLGFEEWNPNAD
;
A
#
# COMPACT_ATOMS: atom_id res chain seq x y z
N MET A 1 -17.27 8.71 -10.02
CA MET A 1 -16.31 9.11 -8.97
C MET A 1 -15.00 9.47 -9.67
N PRO A 2 -14.17 10.37 -9.12
CA PRO A 2 -12.88 10.73 -9.73
C PRO A 2 -11.89 9.55 -9.74
N TYR A 3 -11.06 9.50 -10.79
CA TYR A 3 -9.86 8.64 -10.85
C TYR A 3 -8.82 9.16 -9.84
N LEU A 4 -7.86 8.31 -9.45
CA LEU A 4 -6.78 8.76 -8.58
C LEU A 4 -5.92 9.87 -9.23
N THR A 5 -5.83 9.87 -10.56
CA THR A 5 -5.18 10.92 -11.36
C THR A 5 -5.83 12.29 -11.19
N ASP A 6 -7.11 12.35 -10.86
CA ASP A 6 -7.86 13.61 -10.79
C ASP A 6 -7.61 14.37 -9.47
N PHE A 7 -6.91 13.75 -8.51
CA PHE A 7 -6.58 14.36 -7.21
C PHE A 7 -5.22 15.07 -7.18
N ASP A 8 -4.50 15.11 -8.31
CA ASP A 8 -3.15 15.71 -8.42
C ASP A 8 -2.17 15.22 -7.34
N THR A 9 -2.33 13.97 -6.90
CA THR A 9 -1.46 13.36 -5.89
C THR A 9 -0.04 13.24 -6.42
N PRO A 10 0.99 13.66 -5.66
CA PRO A 10 2.38 13.56 -6.13
C PRO A 10 2.79 12.13 -6.52
N ILE A 11 3.42 12.01 -7.69
CA ILE A 11 3.90 10.74 -8.22
C ILE A 11 5.34 10.50 -7.78
N PHE A 12 5.54 9.48 -6.96
CA PHE A 12 6.87 9.03 -6.51
C PHE A 12 7.16 7.60 -6.95
N TRP A 13 8.34 7.39 -7.54
CA TRP A 13 8.87 6.11 -7.95
C TRP A 13 10.33 6.01 -7.53
N ALA A 14 10.63 5.11 -6.59
CA ALA A 14 12.00 4.90 -6.10
C ALA A 14 12.92 4.31 -7.18
N GLU A 15 12.35 3.56 -8.12
CA GLU A 15 13.06 2.83 -9.18
C GLU A 15 13.03 3.58 -10.53
N GLY A 16 12.43 4.77 -10.59
CA GLY A 16 12.03 5.42 -11.84
C GLY A 16 10.64 4.99 -12.31
N HIS A 17 9.97 5.80 -13.14
CA HIS A 17 8.63 5.49 -13.62
C HIS A 17 8.64 4.24 -14.53
N PRO A 18 7.73 3.26 -14.34
CA PRO A 18 7.76 1.98 -15.06
C PRO A 18 7.42 2.08 -16.54
N GLY A 19 6.78 3.18 -16.96
CA GLY A 19 6.16 3.27 -18.28
C GLY A 19 4.84 2.50 -18.29
N SER A 20 4.53 1.85 -19.42
CA SER A 20 3.33 1.01 -19.57
C SER A 20 3.57 -0.37 -18.95
N LEU A 21 2.59 -0.90 -18.21
CA LEU A 21 2.66 -2.24 -17.63
C LEU A 21 1.50 -3.11 -18.17
N GLU A 22 1.85 -4.31 -18.64
CA GLU A 22 0.89 -5.25 -19.23
C GLU A 22 0.05 -5.96 -18.16
N ARG A 23 -1.13 -5.41 -17.86
CA ARG A 23 -2.04 -5.91 -16.80
C ARG A 23 -2.45 -7.37 -16.98
N ASP A 24 -2.78 -7.78 -18.21
CA ASP A 24 -3.31 -9.12 -18.46
C ASP A 24 -2.25 -10.23 -18.31
N SER A 25 -0.96 -9.88 -18.38
CA SER A 25 0.15 -10.81 -18.10
C SER A 25 0.71 -10.68 -16.69
N TRP A 26 0.11 -9.83 -15.85
CA TRP A 26 0.60 -9.58 -14.50
C TRP A 26 0.57 -10.85 -13.64
N GLN A 27 1.62 -11.01 -12.84
CA GLN A 27 1.72 -12.09 -11.86
C GLN A 27 2.15 -11.54 -10.51
N LEU A 28 1.60 -12.15 -9.45
CA LEU A 28 1.98 -11.89 -8.07
C LEU A 28 2.45 -13.19 -7.42
N GLU A 29 3.74 -13.30 -7.15
CA GLU A 29 4.33 -14.44 -6.46
C GLU A 29 4.19 -14.29 -4.94
N ILE A 30 3.80 -15.36 -4.25
CA ILE A 30 3.79 -15.41 -2.78
C ILE A 30 4.61 -16.60 -2.31
N ILE A 31 5.66 -16.33 -1.53
CA ILE A 31 6.66 -17.32 -1.06
C ILE A 31 7.01 -17.13 0.42
N GLY A 32 7.93 -17.96 0.91
CA GLY A 32 8.49 -17.88 2.27
C GLY A 32 7.83 -18.89 3.20
N ALA A 33 7.55 -18.49 4.44
CA ALA A 33 6.95 -19.35 5.45
C ALA A 33 5.43 -19.56 5.22
N CYS A 34 5.10 -20.36 4.20
CA CYS A 34 3.74 -20.78 3.84
C CYS A 34 3.72 -22.24 3.35
N GLU A 35 2.57 -22.89 3.46
CA GLU A 35 2.38 -24.28 3.02
C GLU A 35 2.35 -24.44 1.50
N ARG A 36 1.79 -23.44 0.79
CA ARG A 36 1.51 -23.47 -0.64
C ARG A 36 2.05 -22.21 -1.32
N PRO A 37 3.38 -22.07 -1.48
CA PRO A 37 3.93 -20.98 -2.27
C PRO A 37 3.40 -21.06 -3.70
N GLN A 38 2.95 -19.93 -4.24
CA GLN A 38 2.27 -19.88 -5.53
C GLN A 38 2.46 -18.52 -6.22
N SER A 39 2.55 -18.55 -7.55
CA SER A 39 2.37 -17.35 -8.39
C SER A 39 0.92 -17.27 -8.87
N PHE A 40 0.25 -16.17 -8.55
CA PHE A 40 -1.10 -15.88 -9.01
C PHE A 40 -1.04 -15.11 -10.33
N THR A 41 -1.70 -15.63 -11.37
CA THR A 41 -1.94 -14.84 -12.59
C THR A 41 -2.98 -13.76 -12.33
N TRP A 42 -3.02 -12.73 -13.18
CA TRP A 42 -4.05 -11.70 -13.14
C TRP A 42 -5.47 -12.28 -13.06
N THR A 43 -5.79 -13.27 -13.91
CA THR A 43 -7.09 -13.95 -13.88
C THR A 43 -7.36 -14.64 -12.54
N GLN A 44 -6.37 -15.30 -11.95
CA GLN A 44 -6.53 -15.95 -10.64
C GLN A 44 -6.76 -14.93 -9.52
N LEU A 45 -6.05 -13.79 -9.53
CA LEU A 45 -6.27 -12.70 -8.58
C LEU A 45 -7.71 -12.16 -8.67
N MET A 46 -8.25 -12.01 -9.89
CA MET A 46 -9.61 -11.52 -10.11
C MET A 46 -10.70 -12.52 -9.68
N LEU A 47 -10.37 -13.81 -9.53
CA LEU A 47 -11.30 -14.84 -9.03
C LEU A 47 -11.36 -14.91 -7.49
N LEU A 48 -10.39 -14.31 -6.79
CA LEU A 48 -10.41 -14.22 -5.34
C LEU A 48 -11.50 -13.24 -4.87
N PRO A 49 -12.05 -13.42 -3.64
CA PRO A 49 -13.02 -12.49 -3.08
C PRO A 49 -12.49 -11.04 -3.06
N LYS A 50 -13.12 -10.18 -3.87
CA LYS A 50 -12.80 -8.76 -3.90
C LYS A 50 -13.29 -8.07 -2.63
N THR A 51 -12.41 -7.28 -2.04
CA THR A 51 -12.67 -6.39 -0.90
C THR A 51 -12.54 -4.95 -1.36
N THR A 52 -13.49 -4.10 -0.95
CA THR A 52 -13.42 -2.65 -1.16
C THR A 52 -13.47 -1.98 0.21
N VAL A 53 -12.53 -1.07 0.47
CA VAL A 53 -12.44 -0.34 1.74
C VAL A 53 -12.31 1.15 1.49
N GLU A 54 -12.91 1.95 2.37
CA GLU A 54 -12.62 3.38 2.43
C GLU A 54 -11.38 3.61 3.30
N GLY A 55 -10.42 4.36 2.79
CA GLY A 55 -9.22 4.71 3.53
C GLY A 55 -8.33 5.70 2.82
N ARG A 56 -7.37 6.24 3.59
CA ARG A 56 -6.43 7.24 3.11
C ARG A 56 -5.06 6.65 2.86
N LEU A 57 -4.48 6.95 1.70
CA LEU A 57 -3.04 6.78 1.47
C LEU A 57 -2.34 8.07 1.89
N THR A 58 -1.51 8.00 2.93
CA THR A 58 -0.85 9.17 3.52
C THR A 58 0.66 9.10 3.31
N SER A 59 1.22 10.06 2.61
CA SER A 59 2.65 10.15 2.34
C SER A 59 3.41 10.79 3.50
N VAL A 60 4.62 10.29 3.74
CA VAL A 60 5.60 10.92 4.65
C VAL A 60 5.95 12.35 4.23
N THR A 61 5.74 12.72 2.96
CA THR A 61 5.85 14.10 2.43
C THR A 61 4.59 14.95 2.67
N ARG A 62 3.77 14.55 3.64
CA ARG A 62 2.63 15.29 4.20
C ARG A 62 1.56 15.66 3.17
N TRP A 63 1.07 14.65 2.46
CA TRP A 63 -0.20 14.70 1.72
C TRP A 63 -0.97 13.40 1.94
N SER A 64 -2.30 13.47 1.85
CA SER A 64 -3.19 12.33 2.09
C SER A 64 -4.38 12.35 1.15
N VAL A 65 -4.66 11.21 0.52
CA VAL A 65 -5.81 11.04 -0.38
C VAL A 65 -6.74 9.93 0.12
N ASN A 66 -8.01 10.27 0.33
CA ASN A 66 -9.08 9.34 0.66
C ASN A 66 -9.77 8.82 -0.61
N GLY A 67 -10.21 7.57 -0.55
CA GLY A 67 -11.10 7.01 -1.56
C GLY A 67 -11.46 5.56 -1.27
N LEU A 68 -12.19 4.95 -2.18
CA LEU A 68 -12.53 3.54 -2.14
C LEU A 68 -11.45 2.72 -2.83
N TRP A 69 -10.66 1.98 -2.07
CA TRP A 69 -9.62 1.11 -2.59
C TRP A 69 -10.18 -0.29 -2.80
N GLY A 70 -10.02 -0.83 -4.00
CA GLY A 70 -10.54 -2.15 -4.38
C GLY A 70 -9.42 -3.13 -4.69
N GLY A 71 -9.51 -4.34 -4.14
CA GLY A 71 -8.48 -5.36 -4.31
C GLY A 71 -8.85 -6.68 -3.67
N VAL A 72 -7.85 -7.51 -3.40
CA VAL A 72 -7.96 -8.67 -2.52
C VAL A 72 -7.34 -8.32 -1.18
N SER A 73 -7.97 -8.72 -0.07
CA SER A 73 -7.38 -8.50 1.25
C SER A 73 -6.10 -9.32 1.39
N LEU A 74 -5.08 -8.75 2.03
CA LEU A 74 -3.84 -9.49 2.30
C LEU A 74 -4.12 -10.73 3.17
N LYS A 75 -5.06 -10.63 4.12
CA LYS A 75 -5.56 -11.78 4.87
C LYS A 75 -6.01 -12.92 3.95
N THR A 76 -6.83 -12.64 2.93
CA THR A 76 -7.28 -13.67 1.97
C THR A 76 -6.11 -14.33 1.25
N LEU A 77 -5.13 -13.55 0.82
CA LEU A 77 -3.92 -14.09 0.16
C LEU A 77 -3.11 -14.98 1.11
N LEU A 78 -2.90 -14.53 2.34
CA LEU A 78 -2.17 -15.27 3.39
C LEU A 78 -2.88 -16.59 3.75
N ASP A 79 -4.21 -16.55 3.90
CA ASP A 79 -5.03 -17.75 4.15
C ASP A 79 -4.95 -18.73 2.97
N THR A 80 -4.98 -18.21 1.73
CA THR A 80 -4.94 -19.03 0.50
C THR A 80 -3.64 -19.84 0.40
N VAL A 81 -2.49 -19.20 0.64
CA VAL A 81 -1.18 -19.87 0.60
C VAL A 81 -0.87 -20.68 1.87
N GLY A 82 -1.72 -20.57 2.91
CA GLY A 82 -1.49 -21.21 4.20
C GLY A 82 -0.26 -20.64 4.90
N ALA A 83 -0.30 -19.34 5.23
CA ALA A 83 0.74 -18.69 6.01
C ALA A 83 0.99 -19.44 7.32
N MET A 84 2.26 -19.75 7.62
CA MET A 84 2.64 -20.50 8.82
C MET A 84 2.52 -19.61 10.07
N GLU A 85 2.26 -20.23 11.23
CA GLU A 85 2.23 -19.52 12.52
C GLU A 85 3.54 -18.80 12.88
N SER A 86 4.65 -19.17 12.26
CA SER A 86 5.96 -18.54 12.46
C SER A 86 6.13 -17.20 11.73
N VAL A 87 5.22 -16.85 10.80
CA VAL A 87 5.31 -15.58 10.07
C VAL A 87 5.15 -14.42 11.04
N ARG A 88 6.03 -13.42 10.94
CA ARG A 88 5.99 -12.19 11.73
C ARG A 88 5.95 -10.94 10.86
N TYR A 89 6.43 -11.03 9.62
CA TYR A 89 6.48 -9.89 8.70
C TYR A 89 6.11 -10.32 7.28
N VAL A 90 5.54 -9.37 6.54
CA VAL A 90 5.20 -9.50 5.12
C VAL A 90 6.03 -8.48 4.36
N ARG A 91 6.83 -8.95 3.40
CA ARG A 91 7.66 -8.09 2.56
C ARG A 91 7.11 -8.03 1.15
N PHE A 92 6.95 -6.82 0.63
CA PHE A 92 6.53 -6.58 -0.74
C PHE A 92 7.72 -6.20 -1.59
N TRP A 93 7.75 -6.70 -2.81
CA TRP A 93 8.71 -6.32 -3.84
C TRP A 93 7.98 -5.72 -5.05
N SER A 94 8.45 -4.54 -5.45
CA SER A 94 8.00 -3.86 -6.67
C SER A 94 8.53 -4.56 -7.92
N HIS A 95 7.93 -4.26 -9.07
CA HIS A 95 8.21 -4.89 -10.37
C HIS A 95 9.69 -4.86 -10.81
N GLY A 96 10.45 -3.82 -10.42
CA GLY A 96 11.88 -3.71 -10.72
C GLY A 96 12.78 -4.52 -9.78
N LEU A 97 12.22 -5.10 -8.71
CA LEU A 97 12.93 -5.80 -7.64
C LEU A 97 14.05 -4.96 -6.96
N ILE A 98 13.98 -3.64 -7.08
CA ILE A 98 14.86 -2.67 -6.39
C ILE A 98 14.13 -2.10 -5.17
N TYR A 99 12.85 -1.77 -5.30
CA TYR A 99 12.02 -1.26 -4.22
C TYR A 99 11.35 -2.41 -3.47
N ASP A 100 11.56 -2.40 -2.17
CA ASP A 100 10.96 -3.35 -1.25
C ASP A 100 10.62 -2.68 0.08
N THR A 101 9.66 -3.25 0.79
CA THR A 101 9.26 -2.77 2.12
C THR A 101 8.65 -3.91 2.91
N SER A 102 8.84 -3.88 4.24
CA SER A 102 8.32 -4.88 5.15
C SER A 102 7.31 -4.27 6.11
N ILE A 103 6.21 -4.99 6.37
CA ILE A 103 5.24 -4.65 7.41
C ILE A 103 5.09 -5.81 8.40
N PRO A 104 4.73 -5.53 9.66
CA PRO A 104 4.29 -6.56 10.60
C PRO A 104 3.08 -7.36 10.09
N ILE A 105 2.99 -8.65 10.43
CA ILE A 105 1.89 -9.53 9.98
C ILE A 105 0.54 -9.09 10.55
N ASP A 106 0.49 -8.57 11.77
CA ASP A 106 -0.73 -8.03 12.39
C ASP A 106 -1.32 -6.90 11.55
N ILE A 107 -0.48 -5.97 11.05
CA ILE A 107 -0.90 -4.92 10.10
C ILE A 107 -1.40 -5.53 8.79
N ALA A 108 -0.74 -6.57 8.26
CA ALA A 108 -1.17 -7.25 7.03
C ALA A 108 -2.53 -7.95 7.21
N MET A 109 -2.87 -8.39 8.42
CA MET A 109 -4.12 -9.07 8.75
C MET A 109 -5.29 -8.13 9.04
N MET A 110 -5.06 -6.81 9.14
CA MET A 110 -6.12 -5.82 9.36
C MET A 110 -7.02 -5.64 8.13
N ASP A 111 -8.28 -5.28 8.37
CA ASP A 111 -9.35 -5.31 7.36
C ASP A 111 -9.10 -4.44 6.10
N LYS A 112 -8.39 -3.33 6.25
CA LYS A 112 -8.07 -2.40 5.14
C LYS A 112 -6.71 -2.64 4.45
N SER A 113 -5.96 -3.67 4.84
CA SER A 113 -4.71 -4.04 4.18
C SER A 113 -4.98 -4.85 2.91
N LEU A 114 -4.70 -4.27 1.74
CA LEU A 114 -5.05 -4.85 0.45
C LEU A 114 -3.84 -5.03 -0.47
N ALA A 115 -3.94 -6.01 -1.37
CA ALA A 115 -3.33 -5.93 -2.69
C ALA A 115 -4.36 -5.30 -3.64
N ALA A 116 -4.27 -3.98 -3.82
CA ALA A 116 -5.26 -3.14 -4.48
C ALA A 116 -4.95 -2.92 -5.96
N TRP A 117 -5.97 -3.00 -6.82
CA TRP A 117 -5.88 -2.74 -8.26
C TRP A 117 -6.88 -1.69 -8.76
N GLU A 118 -7.73 -1.19 -7.86
CA GLU A 118 -8.74 -0.17 -8.13
C GLU A 118 -8.72 0.96 -7.10
N PHE A 119 -9.11 2.15 -7.56
CA PHE A 119 -9.44 3.31 -6.76
C PHE A 119 -10.73 3.93 -7.28
N ASN A 120 -11.71 4.14 -6.40
CA ASN A 120 -13.05 4.67 -6.73
C ASN A 120 -13.77 3.92 -7.86
N GLY A 121 -13.53 2.61 -7.97
CA GLY A 121 -14.11 1.74 -9.01
C GLY A 121 -13.40 1.78 -10.36
N TYR A 122 -12.29 2.51 -10.48
CA TYR A 122 -11.48 2.58 -11.69
C TYR A 122 -10.13 1.88 -11.49
N PRO A 123 -9.57 1.23 -12.52
CA PRO A 123 -8.25 0.62 -12.44
C PRO A 123 -7.16 1.64 -12.05
N LEU A 124 -6.22 1.23 -11.20
CA LEU A 124 -5.03 2.04 -10.91
C LEU A 124 -4.16 2.19 -12.17
N THR A 125 -3.72 3.41 -12.44
CA THR A 125 -2.70 3.70 -13.46
C THR A 125 -1.30 3.41 -12.90
N GLU A 126 -0.33 3.28 -13.80
CA GLU A 126 1.08 3.03 -13.49
C GLU A 126 1.67 4.13 -12.61
N ASP A 127 1.28 5.39 -12.80
CA ASP A 127 1.66 6.51 -11.93
C ASP A 127 1.44 6.20 -10.45
N TYR A 128 0.35 5.49 -10.13
CA TYR A 128 -0.09 5.20 -8.77
C TYR A 128 0.08 3.74 -8.34
N GLY A 129 0.85 2.97 -9.11
CA GLY A 129 1.24 1.60 -8.78
C GLY A 129 0.31 0.53 -9.33
N GLY A 130 -0.46 0.83 -10.38
CA GLY A 130 -1.07 -0.20 -11.21
C GLY A 130 0.00 -1.14 -11.80
N PRO A 131 -0.35 -2.38 -12.18
CA PRO A 131 -1.70 -2.96 -12.12
C PRO A 131 -2.20 -3.29 -10.71
N ILE A 132 -1.29 -3.56 -9.77
CA ILE A 132 -1.61 -3.91 -8.38
C ILE A 132 -0.56 -3.31 -7.43
N ARG A 133 -1.00 -2.73 -6.33
CA ARG A 133 -0.13 -2.20 -5.27
C ARG A 133 -0.48 -2.79 -3.92
N ALA A 134 0.45 -2.76 -2.98
CA ALA A 134 0.08 -2.81 -1.57
C ALA A 134 -0.62 -1.51 -1.18
N PHE A 135 -1.70 -1.63 -0.42
CA PHE A 135 -2.41 -0.52 0.20
C PHE A 135 -2.50 -0.78 1.70
N ILE A 136 -1.72 -0.02 2.48
CA ILE A 136 -1.56 -0.14 3.93
C ILE A 136 -1.88 1.23 4.55
N PRO A 137 -3.16 1.53 4.85
CA PRO A 137 -3.59 2.87 5.26
C PRO A 137 -3.18 3.25 6.69
N TYR A 138 -2.63 2.32 7.45
CA TYR A 138 -2.23 2.51 8.85
C TYR A 138 -0.83 3.10 9.00
N LEU A 139 0.00 3.02 7.95
CA LEU A 139 1.41 3.37 7.96
C LEU A 139 1.71 4.41 6.87
N TRP A 140 2.86 5.10 6.99
CA TRP A 140 3.32 6.01 5.94
C TRP A 140 3.38 5.29 4.58
N GLY A 141 3.06 6.05 3.53
CA GLY A 141 2.83 5.53 2.18
C GLY A 141 4.01 4.78 1.56
N TYR A 142 5.23 4.89 2.09
CA TYR A 142 6.34 4.04 1.66
C TYR A 142 6.12 2.56 2.01
N LYS A 143 5.32 2.22 3.02
CA LYS A 143 4.93 0.82 3.27
C LYS A 143 3.92 0.27 2.26
N SER A 144 3.27 1.14 1.49
CA SER A 144 2.32 0.78 0.43
C SER A 144 3.03 0.67 -0.92
N ALA A 145 3.85 -0.38 -1.10
CA ALA A 145 4.63 -0.60 -2.33
C ALA A 145 3.77 -0.59 -3.61
N LYS A 146 4.26 0.08 -4.65
CA LYS A 146 3.62 0.15 -5.98
C LYS A 146 3.97 -1.08 -6.81
N SER A 147 3.07 -1.44 -7.74
CA SER A 147 3.29 -2.46 -8.78
C SER A 147 3.96 -3.72 -8.23
N ILE A 148 3.34 -4.32 -7.22
CA ILE A 148 3.91 -5.47 -6.50
C ILE A 148 3.90 -6.71 -7.41
N VAL A 149 5.03 -7.40 -7.42
CA VAL A 149 5.21 -8.67 -8.17
C VAL A 149 5.52 -9.84 -7.25
N LYS A 150 5.95 -9.56 -6.01
CA LYS A 150 6.22 -10.62 -5.02
C LYS A 150 5.89 -10.19 -3.60
N ILE A 151 5.33 -11.12 -2.85
CA ILE A 151 5.11 -11.08 -1.40
C ILE A 151 5.92 -12.21 -0.75
N GLU A 152 6.74 -11.87 0.23
CA GLU A 152 7.58 -12.82 0.95
C GLU A 152 7.18 -12.84 2.42
N LEU A 153 6.81 -14.03 2.93
CA LEU A 153 6.40 -14.23 4.31
C LEU A 153 7.62 -14.60 5.16
N MET A 154 7.96 -13.72 6.10
CA MET A 154 9.22 -13.78 6.85
C MET A 154 8.98 -14.03 8.34
N THR A 155 9.92 -14.74 8.97
CA THR A 155 9.91 -15.04 10.43
C THR A 155 10.64 -13.99 11.27
N HIS A 156 11.39 -13.09 10.63
CA HIS A 156 12.12 -12.00 11.26
C HIS A 156 12.06 -10.76 10.37
N TYR A 157 12.32 -9.60 10.98
CA TYR A 157 12.28 -8.32 10.27
C TYR A 157 13.48 -8.15 9.35
N VAL A 158 13.23 -7.62 8.15
CA VAL A 158 14.27 -7.19 7.22
C VAL A 158 13.92 -5.77 6.74
N PRO A 159 14.82 -4.77 6.91
CA PRO A 159 14.54 -3.41 6.48
C PRO A 159 14.47 -3.31 4.96
N GLY A 160 13.48 -2.55 4.49
CA GLY A 160 13.23 -2.27 3.09
C GLY A 160 14.11 -1.16 2.52
N PHE A 161 13.70 -0.63 1.38
CA PHE A 161 14.46 0.35 0.60
C PHE A 161 14.64 1.67 1.36
N TRP A 162 13.57 2.23 1.92
CA TRP A 162 13.62 3.53 2.60
C TRP A 162 14.12 3.39 4.04
N GLU A 163 13.85 2.28 4.69
CA GLU A 163 14.30 1.97 6.04
C GLU A 163 15.84 1.90 6.09
N LYS A 164 16.46 1.25 5.10
CA LYS A 164 17.93 1.28 4.91
C LYS A 164 18.50 2.67 4.65
N ARG A 165 17.66 3.67 4.37
CA ARG A 165 18.02 5.06 4.07
C ARG A 165 17.60 6.04 5.15
N GLY A 166 17.26 5.54 6.35
CA GLY A 166 17.02 6.35 7.53
C GLY A 166 15.55 6.68 7.82
N TYR A 167 14.61 6.14 7.03
CA TYR A 167 13.19 6.18 7.41
C TYR A 167 12.92 5.15 8.52
N THR A 168 11.88 5.40 9.33
CA THR A 168 11.59 4.53 10.47
C THR A 168 11.05 3.16 10.03
N ASP A 169 11.43 2.12 10.77
CA ASP A 169 10.97 0.75 10.50
C ASP A 169 9.47 0.59 10.73
N SER A 170 8.95 1.22 11.79
CA SER A 170 7.53 1.19 12.17
C SER A 170 6.66 1.92 11.15
N ALA A 171 7.18 3.00 10.56
CA ALA A 171 6.44 3.87 9.64
C ALA A 171 5.11 4.39 10.22
N GLU A 172 5.04 4.58 11.53
CA GLU A 172 3.88 5.16 12.19
C GLU A 172 3.62 6.56 11.64
N ILE A 173 2.38 6.80 11.22
CA ILE A 173 1.94 8.12 10.78
C ILE A 173 1.92 9.04 12.01
N GLU A 174 2.70 10.11 11.95
CA GLU A 174 2.78 11.09 13.02
C GLU A 174 1.75 12.21 12.83
N PRO A 175 1.22 12.79 13.91
CA PRO A 175 0.37 13.97 13.82
C PRO A 175 1.09 15.15 13.13
N GLY A 176 0.31 16.14 12.68
CA GLY A 176 0.83 17.40 12.16
C GLY A 176 0.20 17.84 10.84
N PRO A 177 0.75 18.88 10.20
CA PRO A 177 0.20 19.43 8.97
C PRO A 177 0.29 18.43 7.82
N CYS A 178 -0.76 18.33 7.03
CA CYS A 178 -0.87 17.43 5.88
C CYS A 178 -1.82 18.03 4.84
N ARG A 179 -1.48 17.90 3.55
CA ARG A 179 -2.32 18.34 2.44
C ARG A 179 -3.46 17.35 2.20
N ASP A 180 -4.70 17.82 2.28
CA ASP A 180 -5.88 17.05 1.92
C ASP A 180 -6.07 17.09 0.40
N MET A 181 -5.68 16.03 -0.28
CA MET A 181 -5.78 15.98 -1.74
C MET A 181 -7.24 15.95 -2.22
N ASN A 182 -8.17 15.53 -1.36
CA ASN A 182 -9.60 15.57 -1.66
C ASN A 182 -10.19 17.00 -1.57
N ASP A 183 -9.43 17.96 -1.04
CA ASP A 183 -9.79 19.36 -0.88
C ASP A 183 -8.75 20.27 -1.56
N GLY A 184 -8.38 19.92 -2.80
CA GLY A 184 -7.46 20.72 -3.62
C GLY A 184 -6.05 20.90 -3.03
N GLY A 185 -5.65 20.04 -2.10
CA GLY A 185 -4.34 20.13 -1.42
C GLY A 185 -4.31 21.12 -0.25
N ALA A 186 -5.46 21.55 0.28
CA ALA A 186 -5.53 22.40 1.47
C ALA A 186 -4.76 21.79 2.65
N ILE A 187 -3.97 22.60 3.34
CA ILE A 187 -3.19 22.16 4.52
C ILE A 187 -4.13 22.10 5.73
N LYS A 188 -4.19 20.92 6.36
CA LYS A 188 -4.98 20.63 7.55
C LYS A 188 -4.17 19.80 8.54
N SER A 189 -4.69 19.54 9.74
CA SER A 189 -4.01 18.70 10.74
C SER A 189 -4.48 17.25 10.69
N ILE A 190 -3.57 16.29 10.82
CA ILE A 190 -3.87 14.88 11.08
C ILE A 190 -3.42 14.51 12.50
N THR A 191 -4.10 13.55 13.13
CA THR A 191 -3.84 13.11 14.51
C THR A 191 -2.79 12.00 14.64
N GLY A 192 -2.27 11.50 13.51
CA GLY A 192 -1.39 10.33 13.46
C GLY A 192 -2.15 9.00 13.40
N GLY A 193 -1.44 7.90 13.24
CA GLY A 193 -2.03 6.59 12.96
C GLY A 193 -2.84 6.57 11.65
N GLU A 194 -3.87 5.71 11.58
CA GLU A 194 -4.78 5.72 10.43
C GLU A 194 -5.47 7.10 10.33
N VAL A 195 -5.28 7.78 9.21
CA VAL A 195 -5.89 9.10 8.99
C VAL A 195 -7.36 8.92 8.62
N LEU A 196 -8.24 9.07 9.61
CA LEU A 196 -9.70 8.98 9.43
C LEU A 196 -10.33 10.30 8.98
N GLY A 197 -9.62 11.41 9.15
CA GLY A 197 -10.11 12.75 8.84
C GLY A 197 -9.05 13.81 9.14
N PHE A 198 -9.48 15.06 9.09
CA PHE A 198 -8.64 16.20 9.41
C PHE A 198 -9.28 17.06 10.50
N GLU A 199 -8.42 17.72 11.27
CA GLU A 199 -8.78 18.79 12.20
C GLU A 199 -8.41 20.15 11.59
N GLU A 200 -9.04 21.22 12.11
CA GLU A 200 -8.63 22.59 11.76
C GLU A 200 -7.15 22.78 12.14
N TRP A 201 -6.35 23.21 11.17
CA TRP A 201 -4.93 23.48 11.41
C TRP A 201 -4.78 24.81 12.15
N ASN A 202 -4.24 24.75 13.38
CA ASN A 202 -3.86 25.94 14.14
C ASN A 202 -2.33 26.10 14.10
N PRO A 203 -1.78 27.10 13.37
CA PRO A 203 -0.35 27.36 13.34
C PRO A 203 0.23 27.85 14.68
N ASN A 204 -0.62 28.15 15.67
CA ASN A 204 -0.26 28.63 17.00
C ASN A 204 -0.61 27.63 18.11
N ALA A 205 -0.89 26.37 17.78
CA ALA A 205 -0.98 25.33 18.80
C ALA A 205 0.44 24.96 19.24
N ASP A 206 0.69 25.09 20.54
CA ASP A 206 2.00 24.94 21.20
C ASP A 206 2.70 23.60 20.91
#